data_AF-A0A953IPM8-F1
#
_entry.id   AF-A0A953IPM8-F1
#
_cell.length_a   1.000
_cell.length_b   1.000
_cell.length_c   1.000
_cell.angle_alpha   90.00
_cell.angle_beta   90.00
_cell.angle_gamma   90.00
#
_symmetry.space_group_name_H-M   'P 1'
#
loop_
_entity.id
_entity.type
_entity.pdbx_description
1 polymer ?
#
loop_
_entity_poly.entity_id
_entity_poly.type
_entity_poly.pdbx_seq_one_letter_code
_entity_poly.pdbx_strand_id
1 'polypeptide(L)' 'MNIKRIRTKRDHEAVLGEIERLMTAKRHTPDGDRLDTLTKLVEDYEKGALKSVATKSELARLKAAARATGIKSRTD' A
#
# COMPACT_ATOMS: atom_id res chain seq x y z
N MET A 1 -8.89 4.25 8.49
CA MET A 1 -7.56 4.01 7.88
C MET A 1 -7.03 5.32 7.30
N ASN A 2 -5.83 5.76 7.70
CA ASN A 2 -5.23 7.03 7.27
C ASN A 2 -4.13 6.79 6.23
N ILE A 3 -4.48 6.16 5.10
CA ILE A 3 -3.51 5.79 4.05
C ILE A 3 -3.25 7.01 3.17
N LYS A 4 -2.16 7.72 3.44
CA LYS A 4 -1.73 8.89 2.64
C LYS A 4 -0.93 8.52 1.38
N ARG A 5 -0.42 7.28 1.27
CA ARG A 5 0.43 6.81 0.16
C ARG A 5 0.50 5.28 0.13
N ILE A 6 0.42 4.69 -1.06
CA ILE A 6 0.68 3.26 -1.29
C ILE A 6 2.20 3.05 -1.39
N ARG A 7 2.78 2.27 -0.46
CA ARG A 7 4.24 2.03 -0.41
C ARG A 7 4.61 0.57 -0.56
N THR A 8 3.69 -0.34 -0.26
CA THR A 8 3.91 -1.77 -0.33
C THR A 8 2.79 -2.45 -1.12
N LYS A 9 3.04 -3.67 -1.58
CA LYS A 9 2.01 -4.49 -2.22
C LYS A 9 0.80 -4.73 -1.30
N ARG A 10 1.04 -4.83 0.01
CA ARG A 10 -0.04 -5.02 1.00
C ARG A 10 -0.93 -3.78 1.13
N ASP A 11 -0.33 -2.59 1.07
CA ASP A 11 -1.09 -1.34 1.03
C ASP A 11 -1.92 -1.26 -0.24
N HIS A 12 -1.34 -1.68 -1.37
CA HIS A 12 -2.05 -1.73 -2.65
C HIS A 12 -3.26 -2.66 -2.58
N GLU A 13 -3.10 -3.89 -2.08
CA GLU A 13 -4.20 -4.85 -1.90
C GLU A 13 -5.27 -4.32 -0.92
N ALA A 14 -4.87 -3.66 0.16
CA ALA A 14 -5.81 -3.05 1.11
C ALA A 14 -6.60 -1.89 0.49
N VAL A 15 -5.96 -1.07 -0.35
CA VAL A 15 -6.62 0.02 -1.07
C VAL A 15 -7.57 -0.51 -2.13
N LEU A 16 -7.20 -1.57 -2.87
CA LEU A 16 -8.09 -2.21 -3.83
C LEU A 16 -9.38 -2.72 -3.17
N GLY A 17 -9.28 -3.41 -2.03
CA GLY A 17 -10.46 -3.87 -1.30
C GLY A 17 -11.33 -2.72 -0.74
N GLU A 18 -10.75 -1.54 -0.51
CA GLU A 18 -11.51 -0.35 -0.14
C GLU A 18 -12.23 0.27 -1.34
N ILE A 19 -11.56 0.32 -2.50
CA ILE A 19 -12.15 0.77 -3.76
C ILE A 19 -13.34 -0.10 -4.12
N GLU A 20 -13.22 -1.43 -4.04
CA GLU A 20 -14.32 -2.37 -4.30
C GLU A 20 -15.54 -2.10 -3.41
N ARG A 21 -15.32 -1.82 -2.11
CA ARG A 21 -16.40 -1.46 -1.17
C ARG A 21 -17.05 -0.12 -1.50
N LEU A 22 -16.31 0.80 -2.09
CA LEU A 22 -16.77 2.14 -2.42
C LEU A 22 -17.28 2.26 -3.86
N MET A 23 -17.22 1.22 -4.70
CA MET A 23 -17.67 1.28 -6.10
C MET A 23 -19.16 1.63 -6.24
N THR A 24 -19.98 1.32 -5.23
CA THR A 24 -21.41 1.68 -5.19
C THR A 24 -21.67 3.07 -4.63
N ALA A 25 -20.63 3.80 -4.20
CA ALA A 25 -20.75 5.14 -3.64
C ALA A 25 -21.23 6.13 -4.71
N LYS A 26 -22.11 7.06 -4.30
CA LYS A 26 -22.61 8.10 -5.19
C LYS A 26 -21.55 9.20 -5.38
N ARG A 27 -21.51 9.77 -6.59
CA ARG A 27 -20.70 10.96 -6.86
C ARG A 27 -21.10 12.11 -5.94
N HIS A 28 -20.12 12.96 -5.57
CA HIS A 28 -20.30 14.10 -4.66
C HIS A 28 -20.73 13.71 -3.24
N THR A 29 -20.33 12.52 -2.79
CA THR A 29 -20.43 12.10 -1.40
C THR A 29 -19.02 11.87 -0.84
N PRO A 30 -18.82 11.96 0.48
CA PRO A 30 -17.51 11.71 1.09
C PRO A 30 -16.89 10.37 0.66
N ASP A 31 -17.73 9.35 0.45
CA ASP A 31 -17.32 8.03 -0.05
C ASP A 31 -16.91 8.05 -1.52
N GLY A 32 -17.62 8.83 -2.36
CA GLY A 32 -17.26 9.05 -3.76
C GLY A 32 -15.97 9.85 -3.93
N ASP A 33 -15.76 10.91 -3.15
CA ASP A 33 -14.49 11.67 -3.11
C ASP A 33 -13.32 10.79 -2.64
N ARG A 34 -13.59 9.88 -1.70
CA ARG A 34 -12.62 8.91 -1.22
C ARG A 34 -12.29 7.86 -2.28
N LEU A 35 -13.29 7.36 -3.00
CA LEU A 35 -13.11 6.45 -4.14
C LEU A 35 -12.21 7.07 -5.21
N ASP A 36 -12.46 8.32 -5.59
CA ASP A 36 -11.66 9.05 -6.58
C ASP A 36 -10.20 9.17 -6.14
N THR A 37 -9.99 9.58 -4.88
CA THR A 37 -8.65 9.69 -4.29
C THR A 37 -7.90 8.36 -4.25
N LEU A 38 -8.57 7.28 -3.81
CA LEU A 38 -7.96 5.95 -3.72
C LEU A 38 -7.62 5.38 -5.11
N THR A 39 -8.50 5.57 -6.09
CA THR A 39 -8.28 5.14 -7.47
C THR A 39 -7.06 5.82 -8.06
N LYS A 40 -6.91 7.14 -7.84
CA LYS A 40 -5.75 7.91 -8.29
C LYS A 40 -4.44 7.45 -7.63
N LEU A 41 -4.49 7.08 -6.34
CA LEU A 41 -3.34 6.52 -5.63
C LEU A 41 -2.88 5.16 -6.20
N VAL A 42 -3.84 4.31 -6.61
CA VAL A 42 -3.55 3.03 -7.27
C VAL A 42 -2.93 3.28 -8.64
N GLU A 43 -3.51 4.16 -9.45
CA GLU A 43 -2.97 4.51 -10.76
C GLU A 43 -1.54 5.06 -10.67
N ASP A 44 -1.24 5.95 -9.71
CA ASP A 44 0.11 6.49 -9.52
C ASP A 44 1.11 5.42 -9.04
N TYR A 45 0.63 4.41 -8.31
CA TYR A 45 1.42 3.25 -7.89
C TYR A 45 1.73 2.33 -9.08
N GLU A 46 0.73 2.00 -9.89
CA GLU A 46 0.87 1.12 -11.05
C GLU A 46 1.66 1.75 -12.19
N LYS A 47 1.53 3.07 -12.41
CA LYS A 47 2.36 3.84 -13.34
C LYS A 47 3.83 3.94 -12.90
N GLY A 48 4.17 3.44 -11.71
CA GLY A 48 5.52 3.54 -11.14
C GLY A 48 5.93 4.96 -10.76
N ALA A 49 4.99 5.92 -10.77
CA ALA A 49 5.22 7.30 -10.38
C ALA A 49 5.43 7.41 -8.86
N LEU A 50 4.79 6.54 -8.08
CA LEU A 50 5.17 6.26 -6.70
C LEU A 50 6.41 5.36 -6.69
N LYS A 51 7.60 5.98 -6.70
CA LYS A 51 8.85 5.27 -6.41
C LYS A 51 8.72 4.60 -5.04
N SER A 52 8.50 3.28 -5.04
CA SER A 52 8.64 2.42 -3.86
C SER A 52 9.97 2.74 -3.21
N VAL A 53 9.96 3.40 -2.04
CA VAL A 53 11.17 3.71 -1.24
C VAL A 53 11.75 2.47 -0.55
N ALA A 54 11.35 1.28 -0.99
CA ALA A 54 12.21 0.12 -0.93
C ALA A 54 12.10 -0.57 -2.29
N THR A 55 13.09 -0.34 -3.14
CA THR A 55 13.33 -1.23 -4.28
C THR A 55 13.38 -2.67 -3.78
N LYS A 56 13.10 -3.66 -4.64
CA LYS A 56 13.22 -5.09 -4.28
C LYS A 56 14.59 -5.40 -3.64
N SER A 57 15.61 -4.65 -4.05
CA SER A 57 16.98 -4.63 -3.52
C SER A 57 17.08 -4.11 -2.09
N GLU A 58 16.36 -3.04 -1.73
CA GLU A 58 16.30 -2.50 -0.36
C GLU A 58 15.49 -3.39 0.58
N LEU A 59 14.40 -3.99 0.11
CA LEU A 59 13.65 -4.99 0.89
C LEU A 59 14.49 -6.25 1.16
N ALA A 60 15.30 -6.65 0.17
CA ALA A 60 16.26 -7.75 0.33
C ALA A 60 17.36 -7.40 1.35
N ARG A 61 17.87 -6.16 1.34
CA ARG A 61 18.83 -5.66 2.34
C ARG A 61 18.22 -5.61 3.74
N LEU A 62 16.97 -5.18 3.88
CA LEU A 62 16.27 -5.17 5.18
C LEU A 62 16.08 -6.61 5.72
N LYS A 63 15.67 -7.56 4.86
CA LYS A 63 15.58 -8.98 5.25
C LYS A 63 16.94 -9.57 5.62
N ALA A 64 17.99 -9.23 4.88
CA ALA A 64 19.35 -9.67 5.17
C ALA A 64 19.85 -9.08 6.51
N ALA A 65 19.62 -7.80 6.75
CA ALA A 65 19.97 -7.12 8.01
C ALA A 65 19.18 -7.69 9.21
N ALA A 66 17.89 -8.01 9.04
CA ALA A 66 17.08 -8.65 10.06
C ALA A 66 17.57 -10.07 10.42
N ARG A 67 18.08 -10.82 9.43
CA ARG A 67 18.71 -12.14 9.67
C ARG A 67 20.06 -12.02 10.37
N ALA A 68 20.83 -10.99 10.03
CA ALA A 68 22.14 -10.72 10.65
C ALA A 68 22.02 -10.22 12.10
N THR A 69 20.90 -9.61 12.47
CA THR A 69 20.70 -8.99 13.80
C THR A 69 20.01 -9.88 14.83
N GLY A 70 19.69 -11.14 14.50
CA GLY A 70 19.37 -12.15 15.52
C GLY A 70 18.19 -11.81 16.43
N ILE A 71 17.19 -11.05 15.96
CA ILE A 71 15.92 -10.96 16.69
C ILE A 71 15.17 -12.26 16.41
N LYS A 72 15.42 -13.24 17.29
CA LYS A 72 14.68 -14.50 17.40
C LYS A 72 13.21 -14.14 17.64
N SER A 73 12.40 -14.08 16.58
CA SER A 73 10.95 -14.25 16.72
C SER A 73 10.74 -15.70 17.14
N ARG A 74 10.85 -15.91 18.46
CA ARG A 74 10.46 -17.12 19.17
C ARG A 74 8.94 -17.20 19.02
N THR A 75 8.48 -18.05 18.12
CA THR A 75 7.09 -18.51 18.12
C THR A 75 7.15 -20.01 18.32
N ASP A 76 6.66 -20.41 19.48
CA ASP A 76 6.24 -21.76 19.85
C ASP A 76 5.10 -22.23 18.93
#